data_AF-A0A2S1LEU1-F1
#
_entry.id   AF-A0A2S1LEU1-F1
#
_cell.length_a   1.000
_cell.length_b   1.000
_cell.length_c   1.000
_cell.angle_alpha   90.00
_cell.angle_beta   90.00
_cell.angle_gamma   90.00
#
_symmetry.space_group_name_H-M   'P 1'
#
loop_
_entity.id
_entity.type
_entity.pdbx_description
1 polymer ?
#
loop_
_entity_poly.entity_id
_entity_poly.type
_entity_poly.pdbx_seq_one_letter_code
_entity_poly.pdbx_strand_id
1 'polypeptide(L)'
;MINIKNITFTQIKQSLQVKKPWDDVIIFVLNILISIPVFIIAHENLIELNWPFNIDRILLFILLLIAIQLTLRLLRTIIIICIFVYILALVYGTTFGNYGFDSIFEDYNSMIYTMSDNPYPQDIIVSKLLPFPNKNLILNAIEYKNPKVRTFAIMATNENFKNVRGYSEYRTIIQCFAVFKEINSRWHYVSDPKDDDYIATASESLKYLSGDCDDHSILMAACVRAIGGTPRLIHTKGHIYPEILIGSMNDLETVNFLIKNVLFTKESANKQLHYHIDERNQIWLNLDYTASYPGGPFMSEEILGALTLN
;
A
#
# COMPACT_ATOMS: atom_id res chain seq x y z
N MET A 1 14.21 -62.46 5.11
CA MET A 1 14.82 -61.55 4.11
C MET A 1 13.72 -60.68 3.54
N ILE A 2 13.65 -59.41 3.94
CA ILE A 2 12.68 -58.45 3.40
C ILE A 2 13.29 -57.88 2.12
N ASN A 3 12.63 -58.16 0.99
CA ASN A 3 13.09 -57.74 -0.34
C ASN A 3 12.66 -56.28 -0.57
N ILE A 4 13.57 -55.35 -0.32
CA ILE A 4 13.35 -53.92 -0.57
C ILE A 4 13.42 -53.72 -2.09
N LYS A 5 12.26 -53.56 -2.73
CA LYS A 5 12.19 -53.18 -4.15
C LYS A 5 12.89 -51.83 -4.31
N ASN A 6 14.02 -51.82 -5.00
CA ASN A 6 14.69 -50.59 -5.45
C ASN A 6 13.77 -49.88 -6.46
N ILE A 7 12.97 -48.94 -5.99
CA ILE A 7 12.17 -48.05 -6.84
C ILE A 7 13.17 -47.16 -7.59
N THR A 8 13.31 -47.38 -8.88
CA THR A 8 14.21 -46.58 -9.73
C THR A 8 13.54 -45.24 -10.05
N PHE A 9 14.32 -44.15 -10.08
CA PHE A 9 13.82 -42.78 -10.39
C PHE A 9 13.00 -42.74 -11.70
N THR A 10 13.35 -43.60 -12.66
CA THR A 10 12.64 -43.80 -13.93
C THR A 10 11.20 -44.31 -13.75
N GLN A 11 10.94 -45.17 -12.77
CA GLN A 11 9.60 -45.69 -12.47
C GLN A 11 8.70 -44.63 -11.82
N ILE A 12 9.26 -43.81 -10.93
CA ILE A 12 8.55 -42.67 -10.30
C ILE A 12 8.20 -41.60 -11.36
N LYS A 13 9.14 -41.31 -12.27
CA LYS A 13 8.92 -40.38 -13.39
C LYS A 13 7.84 -40.86 -14.36
N GLN A 14 7.68 -42.17 -14.55
CA GLN A 14 6.62 -42.74 -15.38
C GLN A 14 5.24 -42.70 -14.71
N SER A 15 5.16 -42.88 -13.38
CA SER A 15 3.88 -42.81 -12.65
C SER A 15 3.33 -41.39 -12.48
N LEU A 16 4.18 -40.37 -12.56
CA LEU A 16 3.81 -38.95 -12.41
C LEU A 16 3.50 -38.24 -13.74
N GLN A 17 3.54 -38.96 -14.87
CA GLN A 17 3.17 -38.39 -16.18
C GLN A 17 1.67 -38.50 -16.40
N VAL A 18 1.02 -37.35 -16.58
CA VAL A 18 -0.37 -37.28 -17.02
C VAL A 18 -0.49 -37.94 -18.40
N LYS A 19 -1.51 -38.79 -18.58
CA LYS A 19 -1.73 -39.49 -19.84
C LYS A 19 -2.05 -38.49 -20.95
N LYS A 20 -1.40 -38.65 -22.11
CA LYS A 20 -1.79 -37.92 -23.33
C LYS A 20 -3.27 -38.22 -23.64
N PRO A 21 -4.07 -37.22 -24.06
CA PRO A 21 -3.68 -35.89 -24.51
C PRO A 21 -3.75 -34.78 -23.44
N TRP A 22 -4.12 -35.10 -22.20
CA TRP A 22 -4.40 -34.08 -21.17
C TRP A 22 -3.18 -33.24 -20.77
N ASP A 23 -1.97 -33.82 -20.82
CA ASP A 23 -0.70 -33.09 -20.63
C ASP A 23 -0.57 -31.92 -21.63
N ASP A 24 -0.86 -32.19 -22.91
CA ASP A 24 -0.76 -31.17 -23.97
C ASP A 24 -1.84 -30.08 -23.84
N VAL A 25 -3.04 -30.45 -23.37
CA VAL A 25 -4.13 -29.49 -23.12
C VAL A 25 -3.80 -28.53 -21.97
N ILE A 26 -3.28 -29.06 -20.85
CA ILE A 26 -2.90 -28.26 -19.68
C ILE A 26 -1.78 -27.28 -20.05
N ILE A 27 -0.75 -27.76 -20.75
CA ILE A 27 0.36 -26.91 -21.21
C ILE A 27 -0.13 -25.83 -22.17
N PHE A 28 -1.06 -26.15 -23.07
CA PHE A 28 -1.62 -25.19 -24.02
C PHE A 28 -2.38 -24.05 -23.32
N VAL A 29 -3.25 -24.38 -22.36
CA VAL A 29 -4.00 -23.38 -21.59
C VAL A 29 -3.08 -22.49 -20.76
N LEU A 30 -2.10 -23.08 -20.07
CA LEU A 30 -1.07 -22.34 -19.33
C LEU A 30 -0.24 -21.43 -20.23
N ASN A 31 0.11 -21.89 -21.43
CA ASN A 31 0.87 -21.08 -22.39
C ASN A 31 0.09 -19.82 -22.77
N ILE A 32 -1.19 -19.94 -23.13
CA ILE A 32 -2.02 -18.78 -23.47
C ILE A 32 -2.10 -17.81 -22.29
N LEU A 33 -2.40 -18.32 -21.10
CA LEU A 33 -2.58 -17.50 -19.90
C LEU A 33 -1.32 -16.74 -19.50
N ILE A 34 -0.14 -17.34 -19.65
CA ILE A 34 1.15 -16.71 -19.33
C ILE A 34 1.63 -15.80 -20.47
N SER A 35 1.36 -16.15 -21.73
CA SER A 35 1.85 -15.41 -22.90
C SER A 35 1.28 -14.00 -22.99
N ILE A 36 0.03 -13.78 -22.57
CA ILE A 36 -0.62 -12.48 -22.68
C ILE A 36 0.04 -11.43 -21.77
N PRO A 37 0.21 -11.65 -20.44
CA PRO A 37 0.92 -10.70 -19.58
C PRO A 37 2.38 -10.49 -19.98
N VAL A 38 3.08 -11.57 -20.33
CA VAL A 38 4.50 -11.49 -20.69
C VAL A 38 4.70 -10.75 -22.01
N PHE A 39 3.77 -10.90 -22.97
CA PHE A 39 3.78 -10.12 -24.20
C PHE A 39 3.65 -8.62 -23.93
N ILE A 40 2.73 -8.21 -23.05
CA ILE A 40 2.54 -6.80 -22.69
C ILE A 40 3.85 -6.22 -22.13
N ILE A 41 4.46 -6.91 -21.16
CA ILE A 41 5.73 -6.49 -20.54
C ILE A 41 6.86 -6.45 -21.55
N ALA A 42 6.96 -7.47 -22.43
CA ALA A 42 8.02 -7.54 -23.43
C ALA A 42 7.85 -6.43 -24.49
N HIS A 43 6.62 -6.14 -24.91
CA HIS A 43 6.34 -5.10 -25.88
C HIS A 43 6.69 -3.70 -25.34
N GLU A 44 6.41 -3.41 -24.07
CA GLU A 44 6.75 -2.12 -23.45
C GLU A 44 8.26 -1.89 -23.28
N ASN A 45 9.05 -2.96 -23.12
CA ASN A 45 10.49 -2.85 -22.82
C ASN A 45 11.41 -3.07 -24.04
N LEU A 46 10.87 -3.51 -25.17
CA LEU A 46 11.64 -3.73 -26.39
C LEU A 46 11.49 -2.56 -27.36
N ILE A 47 12.55 -2.27 -28.11
CA ILE A 47 12.59 -1.17 -29.08
C ILE A 47 11.50 -1.43 -30.15
N GLU A 48 10.66 -0.43 -30.43
CA GLU A 48 9.64 -0.52 -31.49
C GLU A 48 10.29 -0.47 -32.88
N LEU A 49 10.43 -1.64 -33.52
CA LEU A 49 10.75 -1.72 -34.93
C LEU A 49 9.45 -1.55 -35.72
N ASN A 50 8.96 -0.31 -35.87
CA ASN A 50 7.70 0.06 -36.54
C ASN A 50 7.61 -0.43 -38.01
N TRP A 51 7.38 -1.73 -38.20
CA TRP A 51 7.27 -2.38 -39.50
C TRP A 51 5.85 -2.21 -40.06
N PRO A 52 5.69 -2.25 -41.40
CA PRO A 52 4.37 -2.19 -42.01
C PRO A 52 3.43 -3.25 -41.41
N PHE A 53 2.18 -2.87 -41.14
CA PHE A 53 1.15 -3.75 -40.56
C PHE A 53 1.43 -4.31 -39.16
N ASN A 54 2.33 -3.70 -38.37
CA ASN A 54 2.68 -4.17 -37.02
C ASN A 54 3.18 -5.64 -37.00
N ILE A 55 3.85 -6.06 -38.08
CA ILE A 55 4.37 -7.42 -38.25
C ILE A 55 5.39 -7.75 -37.16
N ASP A 56 6.13 -6.76 -36.68
CA ASP A 56 7.03 -6.83 -35.53
C ASP A 56 6.31 -7.36 -34.28
N ARG A 57 5.11 -6.85 -33.97
CA ARG A 57 4.33 -7.24 -32.79
C ARG A 57 3.79 -8.66 -32.92
N ILE A 58 3.31 -9.04 -34.11
CA ILE A 58 2.80 -10.39 -34.39
C ILE A 58 3.93 -11.41 -34.30
N LEU A 59 5.11 -11.11 -34.88
CA LEU A 59 6.28 -11.97 -34.80
C LEU A 59 6.78 -12.13 -33.36
N LEU A 60 6.81 -11.05 -32.59
CA LEU A 60 7.19 -11.08 -31.17
C LEU A 60 6.24 -11.97 -30.37
N PHE A 61 4.92 -11.84 -30.57
CA PHE A 61 3.93 -12.68 -29.90
C PHE A 61 4.08 -14.17 -30.26
N ILE A 62 4.28 -14.49 -31.54
CA ILE A 62 4.49 -15.87 -32.00
C ILE A 62 5.78 -16.46 -31.42
N LEU A 63 6.88 -15.69 -31.43
CA LEU A 63 8.16 -16.11 -30.87
C LEU A 63 8.05 -16.36 -29.36
N LEU A 64 7.32 -15.49 -28.65
CA LEU A 64 7.05 -15.61 -27.23
C LEU A 64 6.22 -16.86 -26.91
N LEU A 65 5.16 -17.12 -27.68
CA LEU A 65 4.34 -18.33 -27.56
C LEU A 65 5.16 -19.61 -27.74
N ILE A 66 6.08 -19.62 -28.71
CA ILE A 66 6.97 -20.76 -28.96
C ILE A 66 7.95 -20.93 -27.80
N ALA A 67 8.57 -19.85 -27.33
CA ALA A 67 9.52 -19.88 -26.22
C ALA A 67 8.88 -20.38 -24.91
N ILE A 68 7.69 -19.87 -24.58
CA ILE A 68 6.92 -20.30 -23.40
C ILE A 68 6.46 -21.75 -23.56
N GLN A 69 5.95 -22.15 -24.73
CA GLN A 69 5.58 -23.55 -25.00
C GLN A 69 6.74 -24.51 -24.77
N LEU A 70 7.93 -24.18 -25.26
CA LEU A 70 9.14 -24.99 -25.08
C LEU A 70 9.54 -25.08 -23.61
N THR A 71 9.49 -23.95 -22.91
CA THR A 71 9.82 -23.87 -21.48
C THR A 71 8.86 -24.70 -20.64
N LEU A 72 7.54 -24.55 -20.85
CA LEU A 72 6.53 -25.34 -20.14
C LEU A 72 6.64 -26.83 -20.44
N ARG A 73 6.95 -27.21 -21.68
CA ARG A 73 7.16 -28.62 -22.05
C ARG A 73 8.41 -29.21 -21.37
N LEU A 74 9.46 -28.41 -21.18
CA LEU A 74 10.68 -28.82 -20.48
C LEU A 74 10.44 -28.96 -18.97
N LEU A 75 9.63 -28.07 -18.38
CA LEU A 75 9.31 -28.03 -16.96
C LEU A 75 8.08 -28.86 -16.56
N ARG A 76 7.40 -29.54 -17.50
CA ARG A 76 6.13 -30.25 -17.26
C ARG A 76 6.13 -31.14 -16.03
N THR A 77 7.22 -31.87 -15.79
CA THR A 77 7.33 -32.77 -14.63
C THR A 77 7.42 -31.99 -13.31
N ILE A 78 8.12 -30.85 -13.32
CA ILE A 78 8.28 -29.98 -12.15
C ILE A 78 6.97 -29.28 -11.83
N ILE A 79 6.26 -28.75 -12.83
CA ILE A 79 4.98 -28.06 -12.66
C ILE A 79 3.94 -28.98 -12.01
N ILE A 80 3.83 -30.22 -12.49
CA ILE A 80 2.89 -31.21 -11.92
C ILE A 80 3.24 -31.53 -10.46
N ILE A 81 4.53 -31.68 -10.15
CA ILE A 81 4.98 -31.92 -8.76
C ILE A 81 4.62 -30.72 -7.88
N CYS A 82 4.87 -29.49 -8.33
CA CYS A 82 4.52 -28.29 -7.59
C CYS A 82 3.01 -28.18 -7.33
N ILE A 83 2.18 -28.46 -8.34
CA ILE A 83 0.71 -28.46 -8.18
C ILE A 83 0.27 -29.54 -7.19
N PHE A 84 0.86 -30.73 -7.27
CA PHE A 84 0.53 -31.82 -6.35
C PHE A 84 0.94 -31.51 -4.90
N VAL A 85 2.14 -30.95 -4.70
CA VAL A 85 2.62 -30.50 -3.39
C VAL A 85 1.75 -29.37 -2.86
N TYR A 86 1.35 -28.43 -3.72
CA TYR A 86 0.44 -27.34 -3.36
C TYR A 86 -0.90 -27.88 -2.87
N ILE A 87 -1.53 -28.79 -3.63
CA ILE A 87 -2.79 -29.42 -3.22
C ILE A 87 -2.62 -30.19 -1.89
N LEU A 88 -1.53 -30.93 -1.72
CA LEU A 88 -1.24 -31.62 -0.46
C LEU A 88 -1.09 -30.65 0.71
N ALA A 89 -0.41 -29.52 0.51
CA ALA A 89 -0.26 -28.48 1.51
C ALA A 89 -1.63 -27.86 1.87
N LEU A 90 -2.52 -27.66 0.90
CA LEU A 90 -3.88 -27.17 1.15
C LEU A 90 -4.74 -28.19 1.89
N VAL A 91 -4.66 -29.47 1.53
CA VAL A 91 -5.39 -30.55 2.23
C VAL A 91 -4.89 -30.66 3.67
N TYR A 92 -3.58 -30.64 3.89
CA TYR A 92 -3.00 -30.62 5.23
C TYR A 92 -3.40 -29.37 6.01
N GLY A 93 -3.32 -28.20 5.39
CA GLY A 93 -3.69 -26.93 5.98
C GLY A 93 -5.18 -26.83 6.32
N THR A 94 -6.06 -27.43 5.54
CA THR A 94 -7.51 -27.50 5.80
C THR A 94 -7.85 -28.46 6.94
N THR A 95 -7.07 -29.54 7.12
CA THR A 95 -7.36 -30.58 8.13
C THR A 95 -6.66 -30.37 9.46
N PHE A 96 -5.48 -29.74 9.47
CA PHE A 96 -4.63 -29.57 10.66
C PHE A 96 -4.05 -28.16 10.83
N GLY A 97 -4.19 -27.27 9.86
CA GLY A 97 -3.57 -25.94 9.85
C GLY A 97 -4.58 -24.78 9.90
N ASN A 98 -4.04 -23.55 9.87
CA ASN A 98 -4.82 -22.31 9.87
C ASN A 98 -5.04 -21.73 8.46
N TYR A 99 -4.56 -22.39 7.40
CA TYR A 99 -4.66 -21.91 6.01
C TYR A 99 -5.03 -23.07 5.08
N GLY A 100 -6.19 -23.00 4.45
CA GLY A 100 -6.82 -24.09 3.72
C GLY A 100 -7.59 -23.63 2.49
N PHE A 101 -8.51 -24.46 1.99
CA PHE A 101 -9.31 -24.11 0.81
C PHE A 101 -10.23 -22.90 1.05
N ASP A 102 -10.82 -22.80 2.24
CA ASP A 102 -11.75 -21.71 2.58
C ASP A 102 -11.03 -20.35 2.65
N SER A 103 -9.82 -20.31 3.25
CA SER A 103 -9.03 -19.08 3.30
C SER A 103 -8.59 -18.62 1.91
N ILE A 104 -8.26 -19.54 1.01
CA ILE A 104 -7.95 -19.19 -0.39
C ILE A 104 -9.18 -18.69 -1.14
N PHE A 105 -10.34 -19.27 -0.88
CA PHE A 105 -11.58 -18.82 -1.50
C PHE A 105 -11.98 -17.42 -1.00
N GLU A 106 -11.81 -17.15 0.29
CA GLU A 106 -11.98 -15.81 0.88
C GLU A 106 -10.95 -14.82 0.35
N ASP A 107 -9.66 -15.20 0.24
CA ASP A 107 -8.60 -14.38 -0.34
C ASP A 107 -8.91 -14.05 -1.82
N TYR A 108 -9.34 -15.05 -2.60
CA TYR A 108 -9.70 -14.86 -4.01
C TYR A 108 -10.94 -13.98 -4.17
N ASN A 109 -11.98 -14.19 -3.35
CA ASN A 109 -13.16 -13.34 -3.38
C ASN A 109 -12.80 -11.91 -2.96
N SER A 110 -12.01 -11.73 -1.90
CA SER A 110 -11.57 -10.40 -1.47
C SER A 110 -10.80 -9.68 -2.58
N MET A 111 -9.94 -10.38 -3.32
CA MET A 111 -9.22 -9.86 -4.48
C MET A 111 -10.15 -9.51 -5.65
N ILE A 112 -11.15 -10.33 -5.94
CA ILE A 112 -12.12 -10.05 -7.01
C ILE A 112 -13.06 -8.91 -6.63
N TYR A 113 -13.46 -8.81 -5.36
CA TYR A 113 -14.27 -7.71 -4.84
C TYR A 113 -13.48 -6.39 -4.84
N THR A 114 -12.21 -6.40 -4.44
CA THR A 114 -11.34 -5.21 -4.54
C THR A 114 -11.09 -4.80 -5.99
N MET A 115 -11.06 -5.74 -6.92
CA MET A 115 -10.99 -5.46 -8.37
C MET A 115 -12.32 -5.03 -9.00
N SER A 116 -13.47 -5.47 -8.46
CA SER A 116 -14.81 -5.24 -9.04
C SER A 116 -15.44 -3.93 -8.58
N ASP A 117 -15.20 -3.49 -7.35
CA ASP A 117 -15.80 -2.27 -6.78
C ASP A 117 -14.87 -1.04 -6.86
N ASN A 118 -13.74 -1.14 -7.57
CA ASN A 118 -12.76 -0.06 -7.69
C ASN A 118 -12.55 0.38 -9.15
N PRO A 119 -12.87 1.63 -9.53
CA PRO A 119 -12.53 2.16 -10.85
C PRO A 119 -11.02 2.41 -11.04
N TYR A 120 -10.18 2.31 -9.99
CA TYR A 120 -8.72 2.39 -10.08
C TYR A 120 -8.03 1.45 -9.06
N PRO A 121 -7.55 0.27 -9.47
CA PRO A 121 -6.99 -0.76 -8.60
C PRO A 121 -5.55 -0.43 -8.16
N GLN A 122 -5.37 0.67 -7.44
CA GLN A 122 -4.10 1.05 -6.81
C GLN A 122 -3.96 0.47 -5.40
N ASP A 123 -4.34 -0.80 -5.23
CA ASP A 123 -3.89 -1.55 -4.07
C ASP A 123 -2.40 -1.89 -4.26
N ILE A 124 -1.56 -1.17 -3.51
CA ILE A 124 -0.50 -1.78 -2.70
C ILE A 124 0.54 -2.56 -3.54
N ILE A 125 1.17 -1.90 -4.51
CA ILE A 125 2.54 -2.23 -4.93
C ILE A 125 3.49 -1.36 -4.10
N VAL A 126 3.68 -1.75 -2.84
CA VAL A 126 4.80 -1.29 -1.99
C VAL A 126 6.16 -1.63 -2.64
N SER A 127 6.19 -2.47 -3.69
CA SER A 127 7.39 -2.87 -4.42
C SER A 127 7.88 -1.91 -5.52
N LYS A 128 7.32 -0.69 -5.62
CA LYS A 128 7.88 0.40 -6.44
C LYS A 128 8.01 1.73 -5.69
N LEU A 129 8.05 1.73 -4.36
CA LEU A 129 8.38 2.95 -3.63
C LEU A 129 9.78 3.40 -4.04
N LEU A 130 9.86 4.52 -4.75
CA LEU A 130 11.11 5.21 -5.00
C LEU A 130 11.72 5.57 -3.62
N PRO A 131 13.06 5.65 -3.52
CA PRO A 131 13.68 6.16 -2.30
C PRO A 131 13.05 7.52 -1.95
N PHE A 132 12.53 7.64 -0.74
CA PHE A 132 11.86 8.86 -0.28
C PHE A 132 12.81 10.04 -0.45
N PRO A 133 12.43 11.09 -1.20
CA PRO A 133 13.32 12.21 -1.50
C PRO A 133 13.78 12.84 -0.18
N ASN A 134 15.07 13.22 -0.11
CA ASN A 134 15.63 13.92 1.04
C ASN A 134 15.36 13.26 2.41
N LYS A 135 15.16 11.94 2.46
CA LYS A 135 14.78 11.19 3.68
C LYS A 135 15.54 11.59 4.95
N ASN A 136 16.86 11.73 4.86
CA ASN A 136 17.68 12.07 6.03
C ASN A 136 17.43 13.51 6.50
N LEU A 137 17.22 14.46 5.58
CA LEU A 137 16.90 15.84 5.91
C LEU A 137 15.54 15.91 6.60
N ILE A 138 14.53 15.22 6.05
CA ILE A 138 13.18 15.15 6.63
C ILE A 138 13.20 14.51 8.02
N LEU A 139 13.92 13.39 8.19
CA LEU A 139 14.05 12.74 9.51
C LEU A 139 14.70 13.64 10.56
N ASN A 140 15.68 14.45 10.16
CA ASN A 140 16.31 15.43 11.05
C ASN A 140 15.38 16.62 11.33
N ALA A 141 14.63 17.07 10.32
CA ALA A 141 13.72 18.21 10.39
C ALA A 141 12.49 17.97 11.28
N ILE A 142 12.04 16.72 11.45
CA ILE A 142 10.89 16.38 12.29
C ILE A 142 11.06 16.85 13.74
N GLU A 143 12.27 16.78 14.33
CA GLU A 143 12.53 17.35 15.65
C GLU A 143 11.48 17.02 16.76
N TYR A 144 10.81 15.86 16.75
CA TYR A 144 9.68 15.58 17.65
C TYR A 144 10.03 15.64 19.15
N LYS A 145 11.32 15.50 19.49
CA LYS A 145 11.85 15.65 20.86
C LYS A 145 12.15 17.10 21.25
N ASN A 146 12.11 18.03 20.30
CA ASN A 146 12.35 19.45 20.56
C ASN A 146 11.26 20.00 21.48
N PRO A 147 11.62 20.65 22.61
CA PRO A 147 10.64 21.17 23.56
C PRO A 147 9.62 22.13 22.95
N LYS A 148 9.99 22.90 21.92
CA LYS A 148 9.07 23.84 21.25
C LYS A 148 7.93 23.09 20.57
N VAL A 149 8.26 22.09 19.77
CA VAL A 149 7.30 21.22 19.06
C VAL A 149 6.41 20.49 20.06
N ARG A 150 7.01 19.85 21.08
CA ARG A 150 6.23 19.12 22.10
C ARG A 150 5.30 20.04 22.89
N THR A 151 5.76 21.23 23.28
CA THR A 151 4.95 22.17 24.04
C THR A 151 3.78 22.69 23.20
N PHE A 152 4.02 22.97 21.92
CA PHE A 152 2.95 23.34 20.99
C PHE A 152 1.92 22.22 20.85
N ALA A 153 2.35 20.97 20.64
CA ALA A 153 1.43 19.85 20.53
C ALA A 153 0.58 19.69 21.81
N ILE A 154 1.17 19.83 23.00
CA ILE A 154 0.45 19.81 24.28
C ILE A 154 -0.53 20.98 24.39
N MET A 155 -0.13 22.18 23.96
CA MET A 155 -1.01 23.35 23.93
C MET A 155 -2.24 23.07 23.05
N ALA A 156 -2.06 22.54 21.84
CA ALA A 156 -3.16 22.20 20.94
C ALA A 156 -4.16 21.23 21.58
N THR A 157 -3.67 20.22 22.33
CA THR A 157 -4.54 19.28 23.07
C THR A 157 -5.27 19.90 24.27
N ASN A 158 -4.79 21.03 24.79
CA ASN A 158 -5.47 21.76 25.86
C ASN A 158 -6.54 22.70 25.32
N GLU A 159 -6.32 23.28 24.14
CA GLU A 159 -7.23 24.22 23.49
C GLU A 159 -8.38 23.49 22.77
N ASN A 160 -8.08 22.37 22.10
CA ASN A 160 -9.05 21.62 21.31
C ASN A 160 -9.39 20.26 21.95
N PHE A 161 -10.68 19.92 21.95
CA PHE A 161 -11.22 18.57 22.30
C PHE A 161 -10.92 18.03 23.71
N LYS A 162 -10.40 18.85 24.63
CA LYS A 162 -10.06 18.46 26.01
C LYS A 162 -11.22 17.82 26.81
N ASN A 163 -12.45 18.25 26.55
CA ASN A 163 -13.63 17.86 27.33
C ASN A 163 -14.39 16.64 26.78
N VAL A 164 -13.89 15.99 25.72
CA VAL A 164 -14.52 14.80 25.14
C VAL A 164 -14.41 13.63 26.12
N ARG A 165 -15.56 13.05 26.51
CA ARG A 165 -15.67 11.94 27.46
C ARG A 165 -16.15 10.67 26.76
N GLY A 166 -15.82 9.50 27.32
CA GLY A 166 -16.33 8.21 26.84
C GLY A 166 -15.44 7.47 25.83
N TYR A 167 -14.37 8.10 25.33
CA TYR A 167 -13.50 7.56 24.29
C TYR A 167 -12.04 7.42 24.76
N SER A 168 -11.82 6.74 25.89
CA SER A 168 -10.47 6.60 26.47
C SER A 168 -9.49 5.86 25.56
N GLU A 169 -9.98 4.87 24.82
CA GLU A 169 -9.17 4.09 23.86
C GLU A 169 -8.67 4.95 22.69
N TYR A 170 -9.48 5.93 22.26
CA TYR A 170 -9.17 6.84 21.15
C TYR A 170 -8.55 8.16 21.63
N ARG A 171 -8.14 8.26 22.90
CA ARG A 171 -7.65 9.52 23.48
C ARG A 171 -6.47 10.10 22.71
N THR A 172 -5.50 9.27 22.34
CA THR A 172 -4.33 9.71 21.56
C THR A 172 -4.75 10.21 20.19
N ILE A 173 -5.67 9.52 19.51
CA ILE A 173 -6.18 9.94 18.19
C ILE A 173 -6.93 11.27 18.28
N ILE A 174 -7.77 11.46 19.30
CA ILE A 174 -8.46 12.73 19.56
C ILE A 174 -7.46 13.87 19.80
N GLN A 175 -6.36 13.59 20.51
CA GLN A 175 -5.29 14.56 20.73
C GLN A 175 -4.51 14.87 19.43
N CYS A 176 -4.27 13.88 18.56
CA CYS A 176 -3.71 14.11 17.23
C CYS A 176 -4.65 14.99 16.37
N PHE A 177 -5.96 14.79 16.47
CA PHE A 177 -6.94 15.64 15.80
C PHE A 177 -6.99 17.06 16.36
N ALA A 178 -6.74 17.24 17.66
CA ALA A 178 -6.58 18.55 18.26
C ALA A 178 -5.37 19.29 17.67
N VAL A 179 -4.24 18.60 17.52
CA VAL A 179 -3.04 19.12 16.83
C VAL A 179 -3.34 19.47 15.38
N PHE A 180 -4.00 18.58 14.65
CA PHE A 180 -4.38 18.82 13.26
C PHE A 180 -5.22 20.10 13.11
N LYS A 181 -6.24 20.26 13.95
CA LYS A 181 -7.11 21.44 13.95
C LYS A 181 -6.31 22.71 14.20
N GLU A 182 -5.37 22.66 15.15
CA GLU A 182 -4.58 23.82 15.55
C GLU A 182 -3.60 24.27 14.45
N ILE A 183 -2.98 23.31 13.75
CA ILE A 183 -2.09 23.59 12.62
C ILE A 183 -2.91 24.06 11.42
N ASN A 184 -3.89 23.28 10.95
CA ASN A 184 -4.62 23.58 9.71
C ASN A 184 -5.46 24.86 9.79
N SER A 185 -5.93 25.27 10.97
CA SER A 185 -6.70 26.52 11.12
C SER A 185 -5.83 27.78 10.99
N ARG A 186 -4.52 27.66 11.14
CA ARG A 186 -3.57 28.78 11.14
C ARG A 186 -2.47 28.66 10.09
N TRP A 187 -2.39 27.52 9.40
CA TRP A 187 -1.37 27.28 8.41
C TRP A 187 -1.48 28.25 7.24
N HIS A 188 -0.37 28.91 6.91
CA HIS A 188 -0.25 29.78 5.76
C HIS A 188 0.71 29.18 4.74
N TYR A 189 0.17 28.73 3.62
CA TYR A 189 0.97 28.11 2.56
C TYR A 189 1.87 29.14 1.88
N VAL A 190 3.18 28.88 1.87
CA VAL A 190 4.19 29.71 1.21
C VAL A 190 5.06 28.79 0.36
N SER A 191 5.10 29.03 -0.95
CA SER A 191 5.97 28.27 -1.85
C SER A 191 7.43 28.69 -1.69
N ASP A 192 8.32 27.72 -1.85
CA ASP A 192 9.75 27.98 -1.96
C ASP A 192 10.11 28.81 -3.20
N PRO A 193 11.29 29.47 -3.19
CA PRO A 193 11.86 30.07 -4.38
C PRO A 193 11.94 29.08 -5.54
N LYS A 194 11.78 29.56 -6.77
CA LYS A 194 11.95 28.71 -7.95
C LYS A 194 13.35 28.09 -7.95
N ASP A 195 13.41 26.78 -8.18
CA ASP A 195 14.63 25.96 -8.30
C ASP A 195 15.36 25.64 -6.98
N ASP A 196 14.73 25.85 -5.81
CA ASP A 196 15.24 25.41 -4.51
C ASP A 196 14.12 24.70 -3.72
N ASP A 197 14.40 23.52 -3.17
CA ASP A 197 13.48 22.77 -2.30
C ASP A 197 14.06 22.82 -0.89
N TYR A 198 13.67 23.84 -0.12
CA TYR A 198 14.17 24.06 1.23
C TYR A 198 13.33 23.29 2.24
N ILE A 199 13.96 22.35 2.95
CA ILE A 199 13.27 21.58 3.98
C ILE A 199 13.42 22.29 5.33
N ALA A 200 12.37 23.00 5.76
CA ALA A 200 12.37 23.66 7.06
C ALA A 200 12.24 22.63 8.18
N THR A 201 12.86 22.94 9.32
CA THR A 201 12.67 22.14 10.53
C THR A 201 11.29 22.39 11.13
N ALA A 202 10.72 21.41 11.83
CA ALA A 202 9.45 21.57 12.52
C ALA A 202 9.47 22.77 13.48
N SER A 203 10.59 23.05 14.16
CA SER A 203 10.69 24.20 15.06
C SER A 203 10.78 25.55 14.32
N GLU A 204 11.22 25.55 13.06
CA GLU A 204 11.23 26.71 12.18
C GLU A 204 9.82 27.02 11.66
N SER A 205 9.15 26.05 11.03
CA SER A 205 7.79 26.23 10.50
C SER A 205 6.80 26.58 11.61
N LEU A 206 7.00 26.03 12.82
CA LEU A 206 6.21 26.34 14.01
C LEU A 206 6.21 27.83 14.38
N LYS A 207 7.27 28.59 14.06
CA LYS A 207 7.40 30.00 14.46
C LYS A 207 6.34 30.88 13.80
N TYR A 208 5.96 30.55 12.56
CA TYR A 208 5.00 31.32 11.77
C TYR A 208 3.77 30.51 11.37
N LEU A 209 3.78 29.19 11.59
CA LEU A 209 2.81 28.24 11.04
C LEU A 209 2.67 28.45 9.54
N SER A 210 3.81 28.45 8.86
CA SER A 210 3.90 28.75 7.43
C SER A 210 4.99 27.91 6.79
N GLY A 211 4.80 27.62 5.51
CA GLY A 211 5.69 26.77 4.72
C GLY A 211 4.92 26.14 3.56
N ASP A 212 5.60 25.28 2.83
CA ASP A 212 5.05 24.55 1.70
C ASP A 212 4.41 23.21 2.14
N CYS A 213 4.26 22.24 1.21
CA CYS A 213 3.69 20.94 1.53
C CYS A 213 4.59 20.08 2.42
N ASP A 214 5.90 20.18 2.24
CA ASP A 214 6.90 19.40 2.95
C ASP A 214 7.01 19.91 4.40
N ASP A 215 7.05 21.22 4.57
CA ASP A 215 7.08 21.89 5.88
C ASP A 215 5.84 21.58 6.73
N HIS A 216 4.66 21.62 6.12
CA HIS A 216 3.41 21.25 6.80
C HIS A 216 3.45 19.80 7.26
N SER A 217 3.83 18.90 6.34
CA SER A 217 3.94 17.47 6.58
C SER A 217 4.90 17.16 7.73
N ILE A 218 6.07 17.80 7.73
CA ILE A 218 7.10 17.67 8.77
C ILE A 218 6.57 18.16 10.11
N LEU A 219 5.99 19.35 10.18
CA LEU A 219 5.45 19.91 11.43
C LEU A 219 4.31 19.04 11.98
N MET A 220 3.39 18.59 11.13
CA MET A 220 2.27 17.74 11.53
C MET A 220 2.78 16.42 12.11
N ALA A 221 3.67 15.74 11.38
CA ALA A 221 4.27 14.48 11.83
C ALA A 221 5.07 14.65 13.13
N ALA A 222 5.80 15.76 13.27
CA ALA A 222 6.53 16.10 14.47
C ALA A 222 5.61 16.22 15.70
N CYS A 223 4.53 16.99 15.56
CA CYS A 223 3.59 17.23 16.65
C CYS A 223 2.82 15.96 17.03
N VAL A 224 2.35 15.20 16.04
CA VAL A 224 1.66 13.91 16.25
C VAL A 224 2.56 12.92 16.97
N ARG A 225 3.82 12.78 16.53
CA ARG A 225 4.79 11.87 17.16
C ARG A 225 5.15 12.31 18.58
N ALA A 226 5.23 13.62 18.84
CA ALA A 226 5.55 14.17 20.16
C ALA A 226 4.51 13.83 21.24
N ILE A 227 3.27 13.54 20.84
CA ILE A 227 2.16 13.16 21.75
C ILE A 227 1.83 11.66 21.70
N GLY A 228 2.63 10.86 20.99
CA GLY A 228 2.52 9.40 20.96
C GLY A 228 1.61 8.83 19.87
N GLY A 229 1.21 9.63 18.88
CA GLY A 229 0.64 9.10 17.64
C GLY A 229 1.72 8.55 16.71
N THR A 230 1.32 7.75 15.72
CA THR A 230 2.21 7.19 14.70
C THR A 230 1.93 7.85 13.36
N PRO A 231 2.73 8.86 12.94
CA PRO A 231 2.59 9.49 11.66
C PRO A 231 3.38 8.77 10.56
N ARG A 232 2.95 8.98 9.33
CA ARG A 232 3.64 8.58 8.11
C ARG A 232 3.60 9.73 7.11
N LEU A 233 4.64 9.91 6.33
CA LEU A 233 4.65 10.86 5.22
C LEU A 233 4.48 10.10 3.91
N ILE A 234 3.61 10.60 3.03
CA ILE A 234 3.38 10.07 1.69
C ILE A 234 3.90 11.08 0.68
N HIS A 235 4.74 10.61 -0.25
CA HIS A 235 5.27 11.39 -1.35
C HIS A 235 4.60 10.95 -2.65
N THR A 236 4.08 11.91 -3.42
CA THR A 236 3.45 11.74 -4.73
C THR A 236 4.22 12.54 -5.78
N LYS A 237 3.75 12.60 -7.04
CA LYS A 237 4.45 13.27 -8.15
C LYS A 237 4.78 14.77 -7.95
N GLY A 238 4.19 15.44 -6.97
CA GLY A 238 4.51 16.84 -6.66
C GLY A 238 3.88 17.33 -5.37
N HIS A 239 3.68 16.42 -4.40
CA HIS A 239 3.06 16.74 -3.12
C HIS A 239 3.52 15.74 -2.07
N ILE A 240 3.83 16.24 -0.87
CA ILE A 240 4.01 15.44 0.33
C ILE A 240 2.90 15.77 1.32
N TYR A 241 2.29 14.74 1.90
CA TYR A 241 1.27 14.92 2.94
C TYR A 241 1.46 13.93 4.10
N PRO A 242 1.02 14.32 5.32
CA PRO A 242 1.07 13.47 6.48
C PRO A 242 -0.18 12.61 6.61
N GLU A 243 -0.01 11.39 7.12
CA GLU A 243 -1.08 10.49 7.54
C GLU A 243 -0.85 10.04 8.98
N ILE A 244 -1.90 9.52 9.61
CA ILE A 244 -1.80 8.89 10.94
C ILE A 244 -2.38 7.49 10.95
N LEU A 245 -1.74 6.62 11.72
CA LEU A 245 -2.27 5.30 12.02
C LEU A 245 -3.52 5.41 12.91
N ILE A 246 -4.63 4.84 12.44
CA ILE A 246 -5.89 4.72 13.20
C ILE A 246 -5.97 3.35 13.87
N GLY A 247 -5.66 2.28 13.13
CA GLY A 247 -5.81 0.90 13.61
C GLY A 247 -6.55 0.03 12.60
N SER A 248 -7.61 -0.63 13.03
CA SER A 248 -8.42 -1.55 12.23
C SER A 248 -9.65 -0.86 11.61
N MET A 249 -10.39 -1.58 10.77
CA MET A 249 -11.66 -1.11 10.21
C MET A 249 -12.70 -0.74 11.27
N ASN A 250 -12.75 -1.49 12.37
CA ASN A 250 -13.64 -1.17 13.50
C ASN A 250 -13.25 0.16 14.17
N ASP A 251 -11.95 0.45 14.25
CA ASP A 251 -11.45 1.72 14.78
C ASP A 251 -11.81 2.88 13.86
N LEU A 252 -11.76 2.66 12.53
CA LEU A 252 -12.19 3.65 11.54
C LEU A 252 -13.67 4.01 11.67
N GLU A 253 -14.56 3.06 11.92
CA GLU A 253 -15.99 3.37 12.13
C GLU A 253 -16.20 4.32 13.31
N THR A 254 -15.52 4.04 14.43
CA THR A 254 -15.57 4.89 15.62
C THR A 254 -14.94 6.26 15.37
N VAL A 255 -13.79 6.30 14.70
CA VAL A 255 -13.12 7.55 14.32
C VAL A 255 -13.98 8.37 13.35
N ASN A 256 -14.65 7.74 12.38
CA ASN A 256 -15.57 8.38 11.47
C ASN A 256 -16.75 9.01 12.22
N PHE A 257 -17.33 8.29 13.19
CA PHE A 257 -18.35 8.85 14.07
C PHE A 257 -17.82 10.07 14.84
N LEU A 258 -16.63 9.98 15.43
CA LEU A 258 -16.01 11.07 16.19
C LEU A 258 -15.78 12.31 15.33
N ILE A 259 -15.20 12.15 14.14
CA ILE A 259 -14.94 13.27 13.22
C ILE A 259 -16.26 13.94 12.84
N LYS A 260 -17.27 13.15 12.43
CA LYS A 260 -18.53 13.68 11.88
C LYS A 260 -19.50 14.24 12.92
N ASN A 261 -19.53 13.67 14.13
CA ASN A 261 -20.56 14.00 15.12
C ASN A 261 -20.03 14.73 16.35
N VAL A 262 -18.72 14.70 16.61
CA VAL A 262 -18.14 15.23 17.86
C VAL A 262 -17.10 16.31 17.61
N LEU A 263 -16.14 16.07 16.72
CA LEU A 263 -14.91 16.88 16.63
C LEU A 263 -14.96 17.93 15.51
N PHE A 264 -15.44 17.57 14.31
CA PHE A 264 -15.41 18.40 13.10
C PHE A 264 -16.79 18.45 12.43
N THR A 265 -17.84 18.63 13.24
CA THR A 265 -19.24 18.49 12.79
C THR A 265 -19.61 19.40 11.62
N LYS A 266 -19.06 20.62 11.58
CA LYS A 266 -19.32 21.58 10.50
C LYS A 266 -18.43 21.30 9.30
N GLU A 267 -17.15 21.01 9.56
CA GLU A 267 -16.10 20.89 8.56
C GLU A 267 -16.24 19.60 7.73
N SER A 268 -16.73 18.52 8.33
CA SER A 268 -16.91 17.20 7.73
C SER A 268 -18.33 16.88 7.25
N ALA A 269 -19.27 17.83 7.40
CA ALA A 269 -20.67 17.64 7.03
C ALA A 269 -20.80 17.24 5.54
N ASN A 270 -21.49 16.12 5.28
CA ASN A 270 -21.71 15.53 3.94
C ASN A 270 -20.43 15.19 3.16
N LYS A 271 -19.29 15.04 3.84
CA LYS A 271 -18.02 14.66 3.21
C LYS A 271 -17.65 13.21 3.52
N GLN A 272 -16.91 12.60 2.62
CA GLN A 272 -16.35 11.26 2.78
C GLN A 272 -14.99 11.35 3.46
N LEU A 273 -14.61 10.28 4.17
CA LEU A 273 -13.27 10.16 4.73
C LEU A 273 -12.42 9.34 3.78
N HIS A 274 -11.22 9.83 3.50
CA HIS A 274 -10.23 9.16 2.68
C HIS A 274 -9.11 8.61 3.57
N TYR A 275 -8.74 7.35 3.32
CA TYR A 275 -7.76 6.60 4.09
C TYR A 275 -7.07 5.57 3.19
N HIS A 276 -5.89 5.13 3.62
CA HIS A 276 -5.19 3.99 3.01
C HIS A 276 -5.19 2.78 3.95
N ILE A 277 -5.17 1.60 3.36
CA ILE A 277 -4.96 0.33 4.07
C ILE A 277 -3.55 -0.16 3.69
N ASP A 278 -2.74 -0.55 4.68
CA ASP A 278 -1.43 -1.14 4.42
C ASP A 278 -1.46 -2.68 4.32
N GLU A 279 -0.32 -3.28 4.00
CA GLU A 279 -0.14 -4.74 3.90
C GLU A 279 -0.49 -5.53 5.16
N ARG A 280 -0.62 -4.85 6.31
CA ARG A 280 -0.95 -5.42 7.62
C ARG A 280 -2.40 -5.15 8.01
N ASN A 281 -3.23 -4.71 7.06
CA ASN A 281 -4.62 -4.30 7.28
C ASN A 281 -4.76 -3.15 8.30
N GLN A 282 -3.72 -2.31 8.43
CA GLN A 282 -3.80 -1.11 9.26
C GLN A 282 -4.28 0.08 8.43
N ILE A 283 -5.14 0.89 9.04
CA ILE A 283 -5.77 2.05 8.43
C ILE A 283 -4.99 3.31 8.74
N TRP A 284 -4.69 4.06 7.69
CA TRP A 284 -3.97 5.32 7.72
C TRP A 284 -4.88 6.44 7.24
N LEU A 285 -5.12 7.44 8.08
CA LEU A 285 -6.02 8.56 7.80
C LEU A 285 -5.24 9.80 7.35
N ASN A 286 -5.70 10.45 6.28
CA ASN A 286 -5.09 11.64 5.73
C ASN A 286 -5.15 12.85 6.70
N LEU A 287 -4.03 13.56 6.88
CA LEU A 287 -3.92 14.81 7.66
C LEU A 287 -3.42 16.00 6.83
N ASP A 288 -3.59 15.97 5.51
CA ASP A 288 -3.20 17.06 4.61
C ASP A 288 -3.85 18.43 4.96
N TYR A 289 -3.16 19.53 4.66
CA TYR A 289 -3.65 20.90 4.86
C TYR A 289 -4.76 21.30 3.89
N THR A 290 -4.93 20.54 2.81
CA THR A 290 -5.95 20.77 1.77
C THR A 290 -7.39 20.64 2.28
N ALA A 291 -7.60 20.01 3.45
CA ALA A 291 -8.89 19.89 4.10
C ALA A 291 -8.90 20.45 5.53
N SER A 292 -10.08 20.94 5.94
CA SER A 292 -10.31 21.45 7.30
C SER A 292 -10.74 20.37 8.32
N TYR A 293 -10.70 19.09 7.92
CA TYR A 293 -11.04 17.94 8.77
C TYR A 293 -10.09 16.77 8.44
N PRO A 294 -9.77 15.90 9.42
CA PRO A 294 -9.01 14.69 9.17
C PRO A 294 -9.72 13.76 8.19
N GLY A 295 -8.99 13.12 7.28
CA GLY A 295 -9.54 12.26 6.24
C GLY A 295 -10.06 13.03 5.03
N GLY A 296 -9.55 14.22 4.74
CA GLY A 296 -9.84 14.94 3.51
C GLY A 296 -9.38 14.21 2.25
N PRO A 297 -9.85 14.63 1.05
CA PRO A 297 -9.45 14.02 -0.22
C PRO A 297 -7.95 14.09 -0.46
N PHE A 298 -7.41 13.10 -1.18
CA PHE A 298 -6.02 13.09 -1.60
C PHE A 298 -5.81 14.05 -2.79
N MET A 299 -4.69 14.75 -2.81
CA MET A 299 -4.37 15.72 -3.87
C MET A 299 -3.83 15.05 -5.16
N SER A 300 -3.22 13.87 -5.02
CA SER A 300 -2.71 13.04 -6.12
C SER A 300 -2.84 11.56 -5.74
N GLU A 301 -3.32 10.74 -6.67
CA GLU A 301 -3.59 9.32 -6.39
C GLU A 301 -2.32 8.45 -6.45
N GLU A 302 -1.31 8.83 -7.24
CA GLU A 302 -0.11 8.00 -7.40
C GLU A 302 0.91 8.21 -6.26
N ILE A 303 0.95 7.25 -5.35
CA ILE A 303 1.94 7.18 -4.28
C ILE A 303 3.29 6.72 -4.83
N LEU A 304 4.32 7.57 -4.71
CA LEU A 304 5.69 7.27 -5.13
C LEU A 304 6.57 6.81 -3.97
N GLY A 305 6.27 7.22 -2.74
CA GLY A 305 7.10 6.96 -1.57
C GLY A 305 6.30 7.05 -0.27
N ALA A 306 6.69 6.26 0.72
CA ALA A 306 6.12 6.32 2.07
C ALA A 306 7.22 6.25 3.13
N LEU A 307 7.14 7.12 4.14
CA LEU A 307 8.09 7.18 5.26
C LEU A 307 7.34 7.09 6.58
N THR A 308 7.30 5.90 7.18
CA THR A 308 6.66 5.68 8.48
C THR A 308 7.61 6.05 9.62
N LEU A 309 7.09 6.80 10.59
CA LEU A 309 7.86 7.32 11.72
C LEU A 309 7.52 6.55 13.00
N ASN A 310 8.10 5.35 13.12
CA ASN A 310 7.97 4.50 14.32
C ASN A 310 8.86 4.95 15.48
#